data_AF-A0A953ZCK0-F1
#
_entry.id   AF-A0A953ZCK0-F1
#
_cell.length_a   1.000
_cell.length_b   1.000
_cell.length_c   1.000
_cell.angle_alpha   90.00
_cell.angle_beta   90.00
_cell.angle_gamma   90.00
#
_symmetry.space_group_name_H-M   'P 1'
#
loop_
_entity.id
_entity.type
_entity.pdbx_description
1 polymer ?
#
loop_
_entity_poly.entity_id
_entity_poly.type
_entity_poly.pdbx_seq_one_letter_code
_entity_poly.pdbx_strand_id
1 'polypeptide(L)'
;NAIGFIVKSQNRQGSWRYIPDQLDSDMSICVCQLQALRAASNVGVLVPKNAIEAAKDYVRQSYNHYRYPGSFKYQIDWDDRSTFPLTAAGVVALQSLGEYSSHTYMGPTGQRITLDLNRSIEFIRDNRPDRQSGWLVAGTRLCDYGFWYGHYYAAQAMYQYQYVSPRTWNEWNKLNRKHFLKLQHDNGAWTDEIGGWDPEKNAFATAMACLILSIPRGYLPIFQN
;
A
#
# COMPACT_ATOMS: atom_id res chain seq x y z
N ASN A 1 18.41 -18.44 -2.50
CA ASN A 1 18.48 -17.01 -2.09
C ASN A 1 17.06 -16.56 -1.69
N ALA A 2 16.90 -15.38 -1.08
CA ALA A 2 15.59 -14.91 -0.59
C ALA A 2 14.53 -14.82 -1.71
N ILE A 3 14.91 -14.34 -2.90
CA ILE A 3 14.01 -14.23 -4.05
C ILE A 3 13.51 -15.59 -4.53
N GLY A 4 14.38 -16.59 -4.61
CA GLY A 4 13.98 -17.95 -4.94
C GLY A 4 13.00 -18.55 -3.93
N PHE A 5 13.11 -18.19 -2.65
CA PHE A 5 12.15 -18.58 -1.62
C PHE A 5 10.79 -17.90 -1.82
N ILE A 6 10.76 -16.58 -2.04
CA ILE A 6 9.53 -15.82 -2.33
C ILE A 6 8.81 -16.45 -3.52
N VAL A 7 9.52 -16.66 -4.64
CA VAL A 7 8.93 -17.25 -5.85
C VAL A 7 8.39 -18.66 -5.57
N LYS A 8 9.14 -19.51 -4.85
CA LYS A 8 8.72 -20.87 -4.53
C LYS A 8 7.48 -20.90 -3.62
N SER A 9 7.33 -19.92 -2.74
CA SER A 9 6.21 -19.83 -1.80
C SER A 9 4.96 -19.15 -2.39
N GLN A 10 4.98 -18.72 -3.66
CA GLN A 10 3.80 -18.16 -4.32
C GLN A 10 2.75 -19.26 -4.51
N ASN A 11 1.54 -19.02 -4.03
CA ASN A 11 0.46 -20.00 -4.09
C ASN A 11 -0.33 -19.93 -5.41
N ARG A 12 -1.37 -20.76 -5.50
CA ARG A 12 -2.21 -20.89 -6.71
C ARG A 12 -3.02 -19.63 -7.05
N GLN A 13 -3.22 -18.72 -6.10
CA GLN A 13 -3.87 -17.44 -6.37
C GLN A 13 -2.89 -16.43 -6.99
N GLY A 14 -1.63 -16.80 -7.19
CA GLY A 14 -0.58 -15.89 -7.65
C GLY A 14 -0.07 -14.96 -6.56
N SER A 15 -0.36 -15.26 -5.29
CA SER A 15 -0.01 -14.37 -4.17
C SER A 15 0.54 -15.19 -2.99
N TRP A 16 0.60 -14.58 -1.81
CA TRP A 16 1.28 -15.12 -0.63
C TRP A 16 0.48 -14.87 0.65
N ARG A 17 0.89 -15.58 1.70
CA ARG A 17 0.39 -15.45 3.07
C ARG A 17 1.56 -15.39 4.04
N TYR A 18 1.26 -15.22 5.33
CA TYR A 18 2.25 -15.08 6.39
C TYR A 18 3.21 -16.26 6.54
N ILE A 19 2.77 -17.47 6.17
CA ILE A 19 3.61 -18.67 6.13
C ILE A 19 3.60 -19.28 4.72
N PRO A 20 4.66 -20.02 4.33
CA PRO A 20 4.71 -20.70 3.04
C PRO A 20 3.59 -21.74 2.86
N ASP A 21 3.35 -22.11 1.60
CA ASP A 21 2.46 -23.21 1.19
C ASP A 21 0.98 -23.06 1.61
N GLN A 22 0.55 -21.84 1.96
CA GLN A 22 -0.84 -21.54 2.25
C GLN A 22 -1.70 -21.49 0.98
N LEU A 23 -2.94 -21.93 1.10
CA LEU A 23 -3.91 -21.97 0.00
C LEU A 23 -4.56 -20.61 -0.25
N ASP A 24 -4.69 -19.78 0.78
CA ASP A 24 -5.22 -18.43 0.71
C ASP A 24 -4.10 -17.38 0.66
N SER A 25 -4.47 -16.15 0.31
CA SER A 25 -3.56 -15.01 0.22
C SER A 25 -4.21 -13.75 0.77
N ASP A 26 -3.40 -12.74 1.06
CA ASP A 26 -3.89 -11.39 1.28
C ASP A 26 -3.11 -10.30 0.54
N MET A 27 -3.77 -9.15 0.43
CA MET A 27 -3.23 -7.92 -0.15
C MET A 27 -1.93 -7.44 0.52
N SER A 28 -1.85 -7.47 1.85
CA SER A 28 -0.72 -6.89 2.58
C SER A 28 0.58 -7.65 2.30
N ILE A 29 0.54 -8.98 2.34
CA ILE A 29 1.67 -9.84 2.01
C ILE A 29 1.94 -9.80 0.52
N CYS A 30 0.92 -9.77 -0.34
CA CYS A 30 1.10 -9.62 -1.79
C CYS A 30 1.96 -8.40 -2.14
N VAL A 31 1.57 -7.23 -1.61
CA VAL A 31 2.27 -5.97 -1.87
C VAL A 31 3.67 -6.00 -1.28
N CYS A 32 3.85 -6.56 -0.09
CA CYS A 32 5.19 -6.73 0.52
C CYS A 32 6.13 -7.55 -0.37
N GLN A 33 5.66 -8.69 -0.90
CA GLN A 33 6.48 -9.51 -1.79
C GLN A 33 6.73 -8.81 -3.13
N LEU A 34 5.74 -8.12 -3.70
CA LEU A 34 5.94 -7.31 -4.91
C LEU A 34 7.01 -6.23 -4.72
N GLN A 35 7.02 -5.54 -3.58
CA GLN A 35 8.05 -4.55 -3.26
C GLN A 35 9.44 -5.19 -3.13
N ALA A 36 9.54 -6.37 -2.49
CA ALA A 36 10.80 -7.11 -2.38
C ALA A 36 11.33 -7.57 -3.74
N LEU A 37 10.44 -8.11 -4.59
CA LEU A 37 10.76 -8.54 -5.95
C LEU A 37 11.19 -7.34 -6.81
N ARG A 38 10.49 -6.20 -6.71
CA ARG A 38 10.88 -4.96 -7.38
C ARG A 38 12.26 -4.48 -6.93
N ALA A 39 12.52 -4.45 -5.63
CA ALA A 39 13.81 -4.05 -5.08
C ALA A 39 14.95 -4.95 -5.59
N ALA A 40 14.72 -6.26 -5.65
CA ALA A 40 15.66 -7.21 -6.22
C ALA A 40 15.92 -6.95 -7.72
N SER A 41 14.87 -6.71 -8.51
CA SER A 41 15.02 -6.36 -9.92
C SER A 41 15.81 -5.06 -10.11
N ASN A 42 15.60 -4.05 -9.25
CA ASN A 42 16.30 -2.77 -9.32
C ASN A 42 17.81 -2.90 -9.09
N VAL A 43 18.26 -3.93 -8.37
CA VAL A 43 19.69 -4.22 -8.13
C VAL A 43 20.24 -5.34 -9.04
N GLY A 44 19.50 -5.69 -10.10
CA GLY A 44 19.94 -6.65 -11.12
C GLY A 44 19.76 -8.12 -10.76
N VAL A 45 19.02 -8.45 -9.70
CA VAL A 45 18.65 -9.84 -9.39
C VAL A 45 17.49 -10.26 -10.30
N LEU A 46 17.67 -11.37 -11.01
CA LEU A 46 16.65 -11.90 -11.92
C LEU A 46 15.38 -12.31 -11.14
N VAL A 47 14.25 -11.73 -11.54
CA VAL A 47 12.92 -12.09 -11.04
C VAL A 47 12.10 -12.72 -12.16
N PRO A 48 11.52 -13.92 -11.96
CA PRO A 48 10.66 -14.55 -12.96
C PRO A 48 9.43 -13.70 -13.28
N LYS A 49 9.22 -13.36 -14.56
CA LYS A 49 8.10 -12.53 -15.01
C LYS A 49 6.74 -13.14 -14.67
N ASN A 50 6.61 -14.46 -14.77
CA ASN A 50 5.37 -15.16 -14.44
C ASN A 50 4.94 -14.96 -12.98
N ALA A 51 5.90 -14.88 -12.05
CA ALA A 51 5.58 -14.60 -10.65
C ALA A 51 5.03 -13.17 -10.46
N ILE A 52 5.61 -12.20 -11.18
CA ILE A 52 5.14 -10.80 -11.16
C ILE A 52 3.73 -10.70 -11.77
N GLU A 53 3.49 -11.29 -12.93
CA GLU A 53 2.18 -11.23 -13.60
C GLU A 53 1.08 -11.93 -12.76
N ALA A 54 1.37 -13.06 -12.13
CA ALA A 54 0.42 -13.74 -11.26
C ALA A 54 0.03 -12.88 -10.04
N ALA A 55 1.01 -12.21 -9.43
CA ALA A 55 0.76 -11.29 -8.31
C ALA A 55 0.01 -10.03 -8.75
N LYS A 56 0.31 -9.51 -9.94
CA LYS A 56 -0.42 -8.41 -10.57
C LYS A 56 -1.89 -8.75 -10.77
N ASP A 57 -2.18 -9.94 -11.28
CA ASP A 57 -3.55 -10.41 -11.48
C ASP A 57 -4.29 -10.61 -10.15
N TYR A 58 -3.61 -11.05 -9.09
CA TYR A 58 -4.19 -11.06 -7.74
C TYR A 58 -4.59 -9.66 -7.27
N VAL A 59 -3.69 -8.68 -7.43
CA VAL A 59 -3.97 -7.28 -7.04
C VAL A 59 -5.14 -6.72 -7.85
N ARG A 60 -5.21 -6.97 -9.16
CA ARG A 60 -6.36 -6.57 -9.99
C ARG A 60 -7.67 -7.20 -9.51
N GLN A 61 -7.68 -8.51 -9.23
CA GLN A 61 -8.86 -9.23 -8.74
C GLN A 61 -9.36 -8.77 -7.37
N SER A 62 -8.48 -8.19 -6.56
CA SER A 62 -8.87 -7.62 -5.27
C SER A 62 -9.57 -6.26 -5.39
N TYR A 63 -9.56 -5.61 -6.56
CA TYR A 63 -10.30 -4.37 -6.78
C TYR A 63 -11.80 -4.62 -6.52
N ASN A 64 -12.37 -3.83 -5.64
CA ASN A 64 -13.76 -3.94 -5.26
C ASN A 64 -14.62 -3.14 -6.24
N HIS A 65 -15.50 -3.83 -6.98
CA HIS A 65 -16.41 -3.21 -7.94
C HIS A 65 -17.77 -2.83 -7.36
N TYR A 66 -18.11 -3.35 -6.17
CA TYR A 66 -19.49 -3.38 -5.69
C TYR A 66 -19.67 -2.56 -4.41
N ARG A 67 -19.32 -3.15 -3.26
CA ARG A 67 -19.63 -2.59 -1.94
C ARG A 67 -18.87 -1.29 -1.65
N TYR A 68 -17.61 -1.24 -2.10
CA TYR A 68 -16.73 -0.08 -1.94
C TYR A 68 -15.98 0.18 -3.25
N PRO A 69 -16.66 0.70 -4.28
CA PRO A 69 -16.06 0.88 -5.61
C PRO A 69 -14.79 1.74 -5.57
N GLY A 70 -13.70 1.24 -6.17
CA GLY A 70 -12.39 1.91 -6.15
C GLY A 70 -11.46 1.45 -5.03
N SER A 71 -11.96 0.71 -4.05
CA SER A 71 -11.14 0.15 -2.97
C SER A 71 -10.56 -1.22 -3.34
N PHE A 72 -9.64 -1.73 -2.50
CA PHE A 72 -9.06 -3.06 -2.64
C PHE A 72 -9.40 -3.92 -1.42
N LYS A 73 -9.87 -5.15 -1.66
CA LYS A 73 -10.23 -6.14 -0.63
C LYS A 73 -8.98 -6.74 0.02
N TYR A 74 -9.11 -7.15 1.28
CA TYR A 74 -8.04 -7.86 1.98
C TYR A 74 -7.76 -9.24 1.35
N GLN A 75 -8.82 -10.02 1.08
CA GLN A 75 -8.76 -11.32 0.39
C GLN A 75 -9.80 -11.40 -0.71
N ILE A 76 -9.53 -12.18 -1.77
CA ILE A 76 -10.37 -12.22 -2.97
C ILE A 76 -11.55 -13.19 -2.87
N ASP A 77 -11.41 -14.28 -2.10
CA ASP A 77 -12.35 -15.41 -2.07
C ASP A 77 -13.68 -15.09 -1.37
N TRP A 78 -13.74 -14.01 -0.58
CA TRP A 78 -14.96 -13.55 0.08
C TRP A 78 -15.16 -12.04 -0.09
N ASP A 79 -16.34 -11.54 0.30
CA ASP A 79 -16.60 -10.11 0.46
C ASP A 79 -15.88 -9.60 1.71
N ASP A 80 -14.56 -9.55 1.64
CA ASP A 80 -13.70 -9.09 2.73
C ASP A 80 -13.73 -7.55 2.85
N ARG A 81 -13.26 -7.08 3.99
CA ARG A 81 -13.06 -5.66 4.27
C ARG A 81 -12.18 -5.01 3.19
N SER A 82 -12.50 -3.77 2.91
CA SER A 82 -11.68 -2.86 2.13
C SER A 82 -11.41 -1.63 2.99
N THR A 83 -10.15 -1.22 3.12
CA THR A 83 -9.74 -0.14 4.03
C THR A 83 -8.79 0.81 3.33
N PHE A 84 -8.59 2.00 3.91
CA PHE A 84 -7.64 2.98 3.39
C PHE A 84 -6.23 2.39 3.18
N PRO A 85 -5.64 1.63 4.13
CA PRO A 85 -4.31 1.07 3.92
C PRO A 85 -4.26 0.00 2.82
N LEU A 86 -5.28 -0.85 2.71
CA LEU A 86 -5.35 -1.90 1.68
C LEU A 86 -5.47 -1.29 0.28
N THR A 87 -6.35 -0.30 0.11
CA THR A 87 -6.50 0.43 -1.15
C THR A 87 -5.22 1.15 -1.53
N ALA A 88 -4.57 1.83 -0.58
CA ALA A 88 -3.30 2.51 -0.84
C ALA A 88 -2.21 1.53 -1.29
N ALA A 89 -2.09 0.38 -0.61
CA ALA A 89 -1.13 -0.65 -0.97
C ALA A 89 -1.40 -1.26 -2.36
N GLY A 90 -2.66 -1.55 -2.69
CA GLY A 90 -3.07 -2.05 -4.01
C GLY A 90 -2.75 -1.07 -5.14
N VAL A 91 -3.02 0.23 -4.95
CA VAL A 91 -2.67 1.28 -5.92
C VAL A 91 -1.16 1.35 -6.14
N VAL A 92 -0.36 1.35 -5.06
CA VAL A 92 1.11 1.38 -5.19
C VAL A 92 1.64 0.14 -5.89
N ALA A 93 1.07 -1.04 -5.63
CA ALA A 93 1.45 -2.26 -6.33
C ALA A 93 1.20 -2.14 -7.84
N LEU A 94 0.01 -1.69 -8.26
CA LEU A 94 -0.29 -1.52 -9.69
C LEU A 94 0.58 -0.44 -10.34
N GLN A 95 0.76 0.71 -9.70
CA GLN A 95 1.65 1.77 -10.20
C GLN A 95 3.10 1.30 -10.32
N SER A 96 3.58 0.52 -9.36
CA SER A 96 4.92 -0.11 -9.40
C SER A 96 5.08 -1.10 -10.55
N LEU A 97 3.97 -1.61 -11.09
CA LEU A 97 3.90 -2.55 -12.21
C LEU A 97 3.52 -1.85 -13.54
N GLY A 98 3.57 -0.51 -13.57
CA GLY A 98 3.32 0.31 -14.75
C GLY A 98 1.85 0.64 -15.03
N GLU A 99 0.93 0.38 -14.09
CA GLU A 99 -0.48 0.73 -14.22
C GLU A 99 -0.83 1.99 -13.43
N TYR A 100 -1.09 3.07 -14.14
CA TYR A 100 -1.32 4.39 -13.54
C TYR A 100 -2.76 4.90 -13.71
N SER A 101 -3.52 4.30 -14.63
CA SER A 101 -4.88 4.70 -15.00
C SER A 101 -5.80 3.48 -15.06
N SER A 102 -7.05 3.70 -15.48
CA SER A 102 -8.00 2.63 -15.68
C SER A 102 -7.47 1.55 -16.62
N HIS A 103 -7.66 0.29 -16.25
CA HIS A 103 -7.21 -0.86 -17.02
C HIS A 103 -8.35 -1.86 -17.20
N THR A 104 -8.52 -2.36 -18.42
CA THR A 104 -9.52 -3.39 -18.72
C THR A 104 -8.83 -4.71 -19.00
N TYR A 105 -9.23 -5.75 -18.28
CA TYR A 105 -8.71 -7.10 -18.44
C TYR A 105 -9.86 -8.13 -18.46
N MET A 106 -9.53 -9.37 -18.84
CA MET A 106 -10.48 -10.48 -18.81
C MET A 106 -10.42 -11.13 -17.43
N GLY A 107 -11.56 -11.18 -16.75
CA GLY A 107 -11.70 -11.82 -15.45
C GLY A 107 -11.70 -13.35 -15.52
N PRO A 108 -11.73 -14.02 -14.36
CA PRO A 108 -11.63 -15.48 -14.26
C PRO A 108 -12.76 -16.24 -14.98
N THR A 109 -13.92 -15.62 -15.20
CA THR A 109 -15.06 -16.23 -15.90
C THR A 109 -15.20 -15.70 -17.33
N GLY A 110 -14.15 -15.07 -17.88
CA GLY A 110 -14.18 -14.48 -19.22
C GLY A 110 -15.01 -13.19 -19.34
N GLN A 111 -15.36 -12.55 -18.22
CA GLN A 111 -16.02 -11.25 -18.23
C GLN A 111 -15.00 -10.12 -18.40
N ARG A 112 -15.37 -9.03 -19.08
CA ARG A 112 -14.53 -7.82 -19.14
C ARG A 112 -14.64 -7.07 -17.81
N ILE A 113 -13.50 -6.83 -17.16
CA ILE A 113 -13.42 -6.10 -15.90
C ILE A 113 -12.62 -4.82 -16.15
N THR A 114 -13.16 -3.67 -15.77
CA THR A 114 -12.45 -2.40 -15.79
C THR A 114 -12.21 -1.95 -14.36
N LEU A 115 -10.93 -1.85 -13.98
CA LEU A 115 -10.52 -1.17 -12.76
C LEU A 115 -10.28 0.31 -13.08
N ASP A 116 -10.68 1.20 -12.18
CA ASP A 116 -10.48 2.64 -12.32
C ASP A 116 -9.61 3.16 -11.18
N LEU A 117 -8.32 3.37 -11.46
CA LEU A 117 -7.37 3.85 -10.46
C LEU A 117 -7.64 5.29 -10.03
N ASN A 118 -8.32 6.12 -10.85
CA ASN A 118 -8.70 7.46 -10.41
C ASN A 118 -9.71 7.37 -9.26
N ARG A 119 -10.65 6.43 -9.36
CA ARG A 119 -11.60 6.13 -8.28
C ARG A 119 -10.91 5.59 -7.02
N SER A 120 -9.82 4.84 -7.19
CA SER A 120 -8.99 4.42 -6.04
C SER A 120 -8.29 5.58 -5.36
N ILE A 121 -7.77 6.55 -6.13
CA ILE A 121 -7.18 7.78 -5.59
C ILE A 121 -8.23 8.60 -4.83
N GLU A 122 -9.45 8.72 -5.36
CA GLU A 122 -10.58 9.35 -4.66
C GLU A 122 -10.93 8.61 -3.36
N PHE A 123 -11.00 7.28 -3.39
CA PHE A 123 -11.23 6.48 -2.19
C PHE A 123 -10.17 6.74 -1.12
N ILE A 124 -8.89 6.75 -1.48
CA ILE A 124 -7.78 7.04 -0.56
C ILE A 124 -7.92 8.45 0.01
N ARG A 125 -8.27 9.45 -0.81
CA ARG A 125 -8.45 10.85 -0.36
C ARG A 125 -9.61 10.99 0.62
N ASP A 126 -10.73 10.33 0.35
CA ASP A 126 -11.98 10.51 1.08
C ASP A 126 -12.02 9.68 2.38
N ASN A 127 -11.28 8.56 2.42
CA ASN A 127 -11.19 7.68 3.59
C ASN A 127 -9.90 7.85 4.40
N ARG A 128 -9.25 9.02 4.31
CA ARG A 128 -8.01 9.26 5.06
C ARG A 128 -8.22 9.09 6.58
N PRO A 129 -7.25 8.48 7.29
CA PRO A 129 -7.33 8.29 8.74
C PRO A 129 -7.55 9.57 9.54
N ASP A 130 -7.01 10.71 9.11
CA ASP A 130 -7.22 12.00 9.81
C ASP A 130 -8.64 12.58 9.66
N ARG A 131 -9.45 12.04 8.73
CA ARG A 131 -10.87 12.40 8.54
C ARG A 131 -11.83 11.47 9.27
N GLN A 132 -11.37 10.29 9.67
CA GLN A 132 -12.17 9.26 10.34
C GLN A 132 -11.62 9.04 11.75
N SER A 133 -12.39 9.39 12.77
CA SER A 133 -12.00 9.35 14.19
C SER A 133 -11.65 7.97 14.75
N GLY A 134 -11.64 6.91 13.93
CA GLY A 134 -11.34 5.54 14.36
C GLY A 134 -9.85 5.19 14.39
N TRP A 135 -9.00 5.91 13.66
CA TRP A 135 -7.57 5.57 13.52
C TRP A 135 -6.65 6.41 14.42
N LEU A 136 -7.21 7.46 15.04
CA LEU A 136 -6.56 8.35 15.98
C LEU A 136 -7.42 8.46 17.22
N VAL A 137 -6.84 8.21 18.39
CA VAL A 137 -7.56 8.47 19.65
C VAL A 137 -7.56 9.98 19.88
N ALA A 138 -8.74 10.59 19.77
CA ALA A 138 -8.92 12.04 19.83
C ALA A 138 -8.26 12.66 21.08
N GLY A 139 -7.52 13.75 20.89
CA GLY A 139 -6.79 14.43 21.98
C GLY A 139 -5.48 13.77 22.41
N THR A 140 -5.06 12.67 21.76
CA THR A 140 -3.81 11.97 22.06
C THR A 140 -2.90 11.88 20.82
N ARG A 141 -1.70 11.32 21.02
CA ARG A 141 -0.77 10.94 19.94
C ARG A 141 -0.84 9.44 19.58
N LEU A 142 -1.85 8.71 20.10
CA LEU A 142 -2.03 7.28 19.84
C LEU A 142 -2.77 7.06 18.52
N CYS A 143 -2.23 6.17 17.69
CA CYS A 143 -2.83 5.75 16.44
C CYS A 143 -2.79 4.22 16.26
N ASP A 144 -3.76 3.70 15.53
CA ASP A 144 -3.80 2.30 15.09
C ASP A 144 -2.63 2.03 14.11
N TYR A 145 -2.11 0.80 14.08
CA TYR A 145 -1.00 0.40 13.20
C TYR A 145 -1.25 0.71 11.71
N GLY A 146 -2.50 0.58 11.26
CA GLY A 146 -2.96 0.91 9.93
C GLY A 146 -2.75 2.39 9.56
N PHE A 147 -2.57 3.29 10.54
CA PHE A 147 -2.33 4.70 10.30
C PHE A 147 -1.03 4.94 9.52
N TRP A 148 0.12 4.55 10.09
CA TRP A 148 1.42 4.78 9.46
C TRP A 148 1.63 3.91 8.22
N TYR A 149 1.23 2.63 8.32
CA TYR A 149 1.27 1.70 7.19
C TYR A 149 0.45 2.22 5.99
N GLY A 150 -0.77 2.69 6.25
CA GLY A 150 -1.63 3.24 5.20
C GLY A 150 -1.10 4.56 4.64
N HIS A 151 -0.61 5.47 5.49
CA HIS A 151 -0.04 6.73 5.03
C HIS A 151 1.25 6.53 4.23
N TYR A 152 2.05 5.49 4.53
CA TYR A 152 3.24 5.14 3.75
C TYR A 152 2.90 4.82 2.29
N TYR A 153 1.91 3.96 2.06
CA TYR A 153 1.46 3.65 0.70
C TYR A 153 0.68 4.80 0.07
N ALA A 154 -0.15 5.50 0.84
CA ALA A 154 -0.93 6.62 0.30
C ALA A 154 -0.01 7.75 -0.17
N ALA A 155 1.07 8.04 0.56
CA ALA A 155 2.05 9.04 0.15
C ALA A 155 2.67 8.68 -1.21
N GLN A 156 3.07 7.42 -1.39
CA GLN A 156 3.61 6.93 -2.66
C GLN A 156 2.57 7.00 -3.79
N ALA A 157 1.35 6.53 -3.53
CA ALA A 157 0.27 6.54 -4.52
C ALA A 157 -0.02 7.96 -5.02
N MET A 158 -0.13 8.91 -4.09
CA MET A 158 -0.40 10.32 -4.39
C MET A 158 0.80 10.97 -5.08
N TYR A 159 2.02 10.64 -4.66
CA TYR A 159 3.24 11.15 -5.29
C TYR A 159 3.38 10.67 -6.73
N GLN A 160 3.12 9.40 -7.03
CA GLN A 160 3.12 8.91 -8.42
C GLN A 160 1.97 9.52 -9.22
N TYR A 161 0.79 9.70 -8.61
CA TYR A 161 -0.36 10.31 -9.27
C TYR A 161 -0.17 11.81 -9.57
N GLN A 162 0.88 12.46 -9.07
CA GLN A 162 1.13 13.87 -9.32
C GLN A 162 1.31 14.21 -10.81
N TYR A 163 1.73 13.24 -11.63
CA TYR A 163 1.85 13.42 -13.09
C TYR A 163 0.49 13.47 -13.81
N VAL A 164 -0.57 12.98 -13.16
CA VAL A 164 -1.97 13.12 -13.61
C VAL A 164 -2.61 14.35 -12.97
N SER A 165 -2.42 14.53 -11.65
CA SER A 165 -2.95 15.66 -10.89
C SER A 165 -1.95 16.14 -9.83
N PRO A 166 -1.14 17.18 -10.13
CA PRO A 166 -0.21 17.77 -9.17
C PRO A 166 -0.93 18.28 -7.91
N ARG A 167 -2.18 18.74 -8.09
CA ARG A 167 -3.04 19.22 -7.01
C ARG A 167 -3.26 18.15 -5.94
N THR A 168 -3.50 16.91 -6.35
CA THR A 168 -3.80 15.80 -5.44
C THR A 168 -2.66 15.55 -4.46
N TRP A 169 -1.42 15.46 -4.97
CA TRP A 169 -0.23 15.32 -4.12
C TRP A 169 -0.02 16.54 -3.22
N ASN A 170 -0.11 17.75 -3.77
CA ASN A 170 0.13 18.98 -3.02
C ASN A 170 -0.83 19.14 -1.84
N GLU A 171 -2.12 18.87 -2.03
CA GLU A 171 -3.13 18.91 -0.97
C GLU A 171 -2.89 17.82 0.07
N TRP A 172 -2.63 16.59 -0.37
CA TRP A 172 -2.33 15.47 0.53
C TRP A 172 -1.10 15.76 1.39
N ASN A 173 0.01 16.18 0.78
CA ASN A 173 1.28 16.46 1.46
C ASN A 173 1.14 17.64 2.43
N LYS A 174 0.52 18.74 2.00
CA LYS A 174 0.34 19.93 2.86
C LYS A 174 -0.44 19.61 4.14
N LEU A 175 -1.54 18.86 4.03
CA LEU A 175 -2.39 18.49 5.17
C LEU A 175 -1.68 17.48 6.07
N ASN A 176 -1.19 16.39 5.51
CA ASN A 176 -0.61 15.29 6.29
C ASN A 176 0.73 15.65 6.91
N ARG A 177 1.62 16.37 6.21
CA ARG A 177 2.91 16.79 6.78
C ARG A 177 2.75 17.62 8.05
N LYS A 178 1.82 18.58 8.05
CA LYS A 178 1.53 19.40 9.24
C LYS A 178 0.96 18.53 10.37
N HIS A 179 0.13 17.56 10.04
CA HIS A 179 -0.45 16.66 11.02
C HIS A 179 0.61 15.73 11.63
N PHE A 180 1.43 15.06 10.81
CA PHE A 180 2.49 14.18 11.28
C PHE A 180 3.49 14.89 12.17
N LEU A 181 3.92 16.11 11.83
CA LEU A 181 4.85 16.88 12.68
C LEU A 181 4.26 17.20 14.08
N LYS A 182 2.94 17.27 14.23
CA LYS A 182 2.29 17.45 15.54
C LYS A 182 2.25 16.15 16.37
N LEU A 183 2.33 15.00 15.70
CA LEU A 183 2.35 13.69 16.34
C LEU A 183 3.76 13.30 16.80
N GLN A 184 4.79 14.04 16.39
CA GLN A 184 6.16 13.78 16.84
C GLN A 184 6.29 14.08 18.34
N HIS A 185 6.94 13.18 19.06
CA HIS A 185 7.30 13.38 20.45
C HIS A 185 8.60 14.16 20.60
N ASP A 186 8.87 14.67 21.81
CA ASP A 186 10.02 15.51 22.09
C ASP A 186 11.36 14.76 21.92
N ASN A 187 11.34 13.44 22.07
CA ASN A 187 12.48 12.55 21.79
C ASN A 187 12.69 12.28 20.28
N GLY A 188 11.85 12.86 19.42
CA GLY A 188 11.91 12.71 17.97
C GLY A 188 11.14 11.53 17.39
N ALA A 189 10.60 10.63 18.22
CA ALA A 189 9.87 9.46 17.77
C ALA A 189 8.43 9.77 17.36
N TRP A 190 7.87 8.87 16.54
CA TRP A 190 6.43 8.74 16.35
C TRP A 190 5.96 7.41 16.94
N THR A 191 4.71 7.36 17.36
CA THR A 191 4.14 6.19 18.04
C THR A 191 2.88 5.67 17.34
N ASP A 192 2.59 4.40 17.57
CA ASP A 192 1.38 3.66 17.23
C ASP A 192 1.13 2.58 18.30
N GLU A 193 0.02 1.86 18.19
CA GLU A 193 -0.40 0.84 19.15
C GLU A 193 0.44 -0.44 19.13
N ILE A 194 1.11 -0.77 18.01
CA ILE A 194 1.85 -2.02 17.87
C ILE A 194 3.29 -1.88 18.38
N GLY A 195 3.87 -0.68 18.26
CA GLY A 195 5.03 -0.09 18.95
C GLY A 195 6.27 -0.89 19.32
N GLY A 196 6.36 -2.16 18.93
CA GLY A 196 7.38 -3.08 19.38
C GLY A 196 7.52 -3.13 20.90
N TRP A 197 8.73 -3.44 21.34
CA TRP A 197 9.08 -3.67 22.74
C TRP A 197 9.27 -2.36 23.54
N ASP A 198 9.33 -1.21 22.87
CA ASP A 198 9.57 0.11 23.47
C ASP A 198 8.61 1.15 22.86
N PRO A 199 7.48 1.43 23.53
CA PRO A 199 6.48 2.37 23.03
C PRO A 199 6.96 3.82 23.00
N GLU A 200 8.05 4.17 23.69
CA GLU A 200 8.61 5.54 23.66
C GLU A 200 9.52 5.75 22.44
N LYS A 201 10.18 4.69 21.94
CA LYS A 201 11.04 4.76 20.75
C LYS A 201 10.34 4.35 19.46
N ASN A 202 9.40 3.41 19.56
CA ASN A 202 8.52 2.90 18.49
C ASN A 202 9.15 2.99 17.08
N ALA A 203 10.03 2.01 16.80
CA ALA A 203 10.86 2.02 15.60
C ALA A 203 10.03 1.96 14.30
N PHE A 204 8.89 1.28 14.31
CA PHE A 204 8.04 1.13 13.14
C PHE A 204 7.40 2.46 12.73
N ALA A 205 6.66 3.08 13.65
CA ALA A 205 5.99 4.35 13.39
C ALA A 205 6.99 5.45 13.03
N THR A 206 8.12 5.51 13.76
CA THR A 206 9.20 6.45 13.48
C THR A 206 9.80 6.25 12.09
N ALA A 207 10.14 5.01 11.70
CA ALA A 207 10.69 4.73 10.37
C ALA A 207 9.70 5.10 9.26
N MET A 208 8.42 4.73 9.41
CA MET A 208 7.38 5.06 8.43
C MET A 208 7.19 6.59 8.30
N ALA A 209 7.10 7.31 9.42
CA ALA A 209 6.97 8.76 9.42
C ALA A 209 8.16 9.44 8.71
N CYS A 210 9.39 9.00 9.02
CA CYS A 210 10.59 9.49 8.34
C CYS A 210 10.56 9.21 6.83
N LEU A 211 10.19 8.00 6.41
CA LEU A 211 10.08 7.64 4.99
C LEU A 211 9.05 8.53 4.29
N ILE A 212 7.84 8.67 4.86
CA ILE A 212 6.77 9.50 4.31
C ILE A 212 7.23 10.96 4.15
N LEU A 213 7.81 11.54 5.21
CA LEU A 213 8.27 12.93 5.21
C LEU A 213 9.47 13.16 4.27
N SER A 214 10.17 12.09 3.87
CA SER A 214 11.30 12.14 2.95
C SER A 214 10.92 12.03 1.47
N ILE A 215 9.72 11.52 1.14
CA ILE A 215 9.25 11.35 -0.25
C ILE A 215 9.45 12.61 -1.12
N PRO A 216 9.12 13.84 -0.67
CA PRO A 216 9.34 15.04 -1.48
C PRO A 216 10.80 15.31 -1.86
N ARG A 217 11.76 14.69 -1.16
CA ARG A 217 13.19 14.85 -1.46
C ARG A 217 13.66 13.96 -2.61
N GLY A 218 12.87 12.97 -3.01
CA GLY A 218 13.15 12.11 -4.17
C GLY A 218 14.38 11.21 -4.04
N TYR A 219 14.91 10.98 -2.83
CA TYR A 219 16.18 10.27 -2.65
C TYR A 219 16.11 8.75 -2.79
N LEU A 220 14.94 8.12 -2.62
CA LEU A 220 14.82 6.66 -2.72
C LEU A 220 14.36 6.25 -4.12
N PRO A 221 15.10 5.36 -4.82
CA PRO A 221 14.71 4.86 -6.15
C PRO A 221 13.35 4.18 -6.16
N ILE A 222 12.86 3.65 -5.03
CA ILE A 222 11.54 3.02 -4.92
C ILE A 222 10.38 4.03 -5.13
N PHE A 223 10.66 5.32 -4.95
CA PHE A 223 9.73 6.42 -5.23
C PHE A 223 9.90 7.01 -6.63
N GLN A 224 10.82 6.46 -7.42
CA GLN A 224 11.08 6.86 -8.80
C GLN A 224 10.52 5.76 -9.72
N ASN A 225 9.74 6.15 -10.72
CA ASN A 225 9.23 5.28 -11.76
C ASN A 225 9.66 5.83 -13.12
#